data_AF-A0A924P6U9-F1
#
_entry.id   AF-A0A924P6U9-F1
#
_cell.length_a   1.000
_cell.length_b   1.000
_cell.length_c   1.000
_cell.angle_alpha   90.00
_cell.angle_beta   90.00
_cell.angle_gamma   90.00
#
_symmetry.space_group_name_H-M   'P 1'
#
loop_
_entity.id
_entity.type
_entity.pdbx_description
1 polymer ?
#
loop_
_entity_poly.entity_id
_entity_poly.type
_entity_poly.pdbx_seq_one_letter_code
_entity_poly.pdbx_strand_id
1 'polypeptide(L)'
;MASYKRYCILICFLISVIRLVAQDGSLDSSFNQTGILPTSDRSYENIKLQSNGKILLTGTGNITRNNAEGAPDLSFGINGVDTILAGSGPFIISFMSIQSDNKIILFGFSIS
;
A
#
# COMPACT_ATOMS: atom_id res chain seq x y z
N MET A 1 16.18 -18.70 -49.53
CA MET A 1 15.93 -17.89 -48.32
C MET A 1 14.48 -18.07 -47.86
N ALA A 2 14.17 -19.14 -47.11
CA ALA A 2 12.82 -19.37 -46.59
C ALA A 2 12.79 -20.29 -45.34
N SER A 3 13.85 -20.29 -44.52
CA SER A 3 14.00 -21.29 -43.44
C SER A 3 14.09 -20.73 -42.01
N TYR A 4 14.07 -19.41 -41.81
CA TYR A 4 14.15 -18.79 -40.47
C TYR A 4 12.79 -18.40 -39.88
N LYS A 5 11.75 -18.23 -40.71
CA LYS A 5 10.39 -17.85 -40.26
C LYS A 5 9.72 -18.93 -39.39
N ARG A 6 10.11 -20.20 -39.52
CA ARG A 6 9.54 -21.32 -38.75
C ARG A 6 10.13 -21.45 -37.34
N TYR A 7 11.33 -20.94 -37.10
CA TYR A 7 11.97 -20.96 -35.78
C TYR A 7 11.49 -19.82 -34.87
N CYS A 8 11.12 -18.65 -35.41
CA CYS A 8 10.55 -17.56 -34.62
C CYS A 8 9.24 -17.96 -33.92
N ILE A 9 8.37 -18.75 -34.58
CA ILE A 9 7.09 -19.18 -34.00
C ILE A 9 7.30 -20.25 -32.90
N LEU A 10 8.31 -21.13 -33.05
CA LEU A 10 8.66 -22.11 -32.00
C LEU A 10 9.32 -21.45 -30.79
N ILE A 11 10.15 -20.43 -30.98
CA ILE A 11 10.80 -19.69 -29.89
C ILE A 11 9.77 -18.87 -29.09
N CYS A 12 8.72 -18.35 -29.73
CA CYS A 12 7.62 -17.67 -29.04
C CYS A 12 6.78 -18.60 -28.14
N PHE A 13 6.72 -19.91 -28.43
CA PHE A 13 6.01 -20.88 -27.58
C PHE A 13 6.83 -21.34 -26.37
N LEU A 14 8.16 -21.16 -26.40
CA LEU A 14 9.08 -21.57 -25.32
C LEU A 14 9.24 -20.53 -24.19
N ILE A 15 8.74 -19.30 -24.36
CA ILE A 15 9.03 -18.17 -23.44
C ILE A 15 7.81 -17.68 -22.62
N SER A 16 6.62 -18.25 -22.78
CA SER A 16 5.49 -17.79 -21.94
C SER A 16 4.57 -18.91 -21.52
N VAL A 17 5.05 -19.73 -20.59
CA VAL A 17 4.17 -20.22 -19.53
C VAL A 17 4.30 -19.21 -18.40
N ILE A 18 3.53 -18.12 -18.45
CA ILE A 18 3.26 -17.35 -17.24
C ILE A 18 2.44 -18.28 -16.36
N ARG A 19 3.11 -19.08 -15.53
CA ARG A 19 2.43 -19.72 -14.41
C ARG A 19 2.10 -18.58 -13.46
N LEU A 20 0.82 -18.21 -13.42
CA LEU A 20 0.23 -17.52 -12.29
C LEU A 20 0.29 -18.49 -11.11
N VAL A 21 1.47 -18.63 -10.50
CA VAL A 21 1.59 -19.27 -9.19
C VAL A 21 1.06 -18.23 -8.21
N ALA A 22 -0.04 -18.52 -7.54
CA ALA A 22 -0.44 -17.73 -6.39
C ALA A 22 0.73 -17.75 -5.40
N GLN A 23 1.06 -16.60 -4.80
CA GLN A 23 2.06 -16.57 -3.74
C GLN A 23 1.66 -17.62 -2.68
N ASP A 24 2.63 -18.41 -2.22
CA ASP A 24 2.38 -19.30 -1.09
C ASP A 24 1.77 -18.45 0.04
N GLY A 25 0.79 -18.98 0.77
CA GLY A 25 0.09 -18.25 1.85
C GLY A 25 0.98 -17.86 3.05
N SER A 26 2.30 -17.90 2.87
CA SER A 26 3.30 -17.38 3.77
C SER A 26 3.30 -15.85 3.77
N LEU A 27 3.68 -15.28 4.91
CA LEU A 27 3.96 -13.85 5.03
C LEU A 27 5.09 -13.43 4.05
N ASP A 28 4.94 -12.25 3.44
CA ASP A 28 5.99 -11.65 2.62
C ASP A 28 7.10 -11.11 3.51
N SER A 29 8.19 -11.87 3.68
CA SER A 29 9.33 -11.46 4.50
C SER A 29 10.06 -10.24 3.98
N SER A 30 9.83 -9.79 2.74
CA SER A 30 10.40 -8.53 2.24
C SER A 30 9.71 -7.30 2.85
N PHE A 31 8.47 -7.46 3.32
CA PHE A 31 7.74 -6.42 4.03
C PHE A 31 8.20 -6.34 5.49
N ASN A 32 8.88 -5.25 5.84
CA ASN A 32 9.44 -5.02 7.18
C ASN A 32 10.21 -6.22 7.75
N GLN A 33 10.93 -6.95 6.89
CA GLN A 33 11.79 -8.11 7.20
C GLN A 33 11.09 -9.34 7.81
N THR A 34 9.81 -9.23 8.17
CA THR A 34 9.06 -10.25 8.93
C THR A 34 7.69 -10.53 8.32
N GLY A 35 7.27 -9.75 7.33
CA GLY A 35 5.91 -9.71 6.81
C GLY A 35 4.88 -9.09 7.76
N ILE A 36 5.36 -8.49 8.86
CA ILE A 36 4.54 -7.85 9.88
C ILE A 36 5.10 -6.44 10.13
N LEU A 37 4.24 -5.43 10.05
CA LEU A 37 4.58 -4.10 10.51
C LEU A 37 4.13 -3.96 11.97
N PRO A 38 5.06 -3.91 12.95
CA PRO A 38 4.71 -3.63 14.33
C PRO A 38 4.26 -2.17 14.41
N THR A 39 2.98 -1.99 14.68
CA THR A 39 2.41 -0.68 14.96
C THR A 39 2.57 -0.42 16.45
N SER A 40 2.96 0.79 16.83
CA SER A 40 3.10 1.17 18.24
C SER A 40 1.74 1.17 18.97
N ASP A 41 1.64 1.92 20.07
CA ASP A 41 0.42 2.37 20.75
C ASP A 41 -0.73 2.95 19.87
N ARG A 42 -0.59 2.96 18.54
CA ARG A 42 -1.62 3.39 17.60
C ARG A 42 -2.48 2.22 17.17
N SER A 43 -3.78 2.35 17.35
CA SER A 43 -4.77 1.47 16.74
C SER A 43 -5.10 1.98 15.33
N TYR A 44 -4.80 1.18 14.31
CA TYR A 44 -5.22 1.45 12.94
C TYR A 44 -6.49 0.66 12.61
N GLU A 45 -7.44 1.33 11.98
CA GLU A 45 -8.76 0.77 11.64
C GLU A 45 -8.96 0.65 10.13
N ASN A 46 -8.20 1.41 9.33
CA ASN A 46 -8.27 1.34 7.87
C ASN A 46 -6.88 1.25 7.25
N ILE A 47 -6.82 0.54 6.12
CA ILE A 47 -5.66 0.42 5.26
C ILE A 47 -6.06 0.66 3.80
N LYS A 48 -5.22 1.39 3.05
CA LYS A 48 -5.34 1.55 1.60
C LYS A 48 -3.98 1.58 0.92
N LEU A 49 -3.93 1.15 -0.34
CA LEU A 49 -2.76 1.21 -1.20
C LEU A 49 -2.91 2.34 -2.22
N GLN A 50 -1.92 3.22 -2.30
CA GLN A 50 -1.82 4.22 -3.37
C GLN A 50 -1.27 3.60 -4.65
N SER A 51 -1.54 4.19 -5.82
CA SER A 51 -1.13 3.62 -7.11
C SER A 51 0.40 3.57 -7.30
N ASN A 52 1.15 4.30 -6.48
CA ASN A 52 2.61 4.31 -6.43
C ASN A 52 3.19 3.27 -5.44
N GLY A 53 2.36 2.36 -4.89
CA GLY A 53 2.78 1.31 -3.97
C GLY A 53 2.95 1.76 -2.52
N LYS A 54 2.66 3.02 -2.17
CA LYS A 54 2.67 3.47 -0.77
C LYS A 54 1.44 2.96 -0.04
N ILE A 55 1.61 2.64 1.24
CA ILE A 55 0.58 2.07 2.11
C ILE A 55 0.14 3.15 3.09
N LEU A 56 -1.15 3.43 3.14
CA LEU A 56 -1.76 4.34 4.11
C LEU A 56 -2.47 3.55 5.19
N LEU A 57 -2.25 3.94 6.44
CA LEU A 57 -2.94 3.41 7.61
C LEU A 57 -3.60 4.58 8.34
N THR A 58 -4.84 4.42 8.80
CA THR A 58 -5.53 5.45 9.59
C THR A 58 -6.18 4.87 10.82
N GLY A 59 -6.27 5.70 11.87
CA GLY A 59 -7.00 5.40 13.09
C GLY A 59 -7.56 6.69 13.69
N THR A 60 -7.47 6.83 15.02
CA THR A 60 -7.92 8.04 15.71
C THR A 60 -6.90 9.17 15.59
N GLY A 61 -7.29 10.24 14.91
CA GLY A 61 -6.54 11.50 14.85
C GLY A 61 -5.24 11.47 14.05
N ASN A 62 -4.94 10.37 13.34
CA ASN A 62 -3.72 10.27 12.56
C ASN A 62 -3.88 9.41 11.30
N ILE A 63 -3.07 9.74 10.31
CA ILE A 63 -2.81 8.95 9.12
C ILE A 63 -1.31 8.74 9.02
N THR A 64 -0.90 7.51 8.74
CA THR A 64 0.50 7.18 8.49
C THR A 64 0.68 6.65 7.09
N ARG A 65 1.84 6.96 6.50
CA ARG A 65 2.22 6.47 5.18
C ARG A 65 3.54 5.72 5.27
N ASN A 66 3.52 4.49 4.77
CA ASN A 66 4.70 3.65 4.63
C ASN A 66 5.01 3.40 3.15
N ASN A 67 6.24 3.03 2.83
CA ASN A 67 6.62 2.52 1.53
C ASN A 67 6.13 1.08 1.32
N ALA A 68 6.40 0.52 0.13
CA ALA A 68 5.99 -0.83 -0.22
C ALA A 68 6.69 -1.88 0.65
N GLU A 69 7.86 -1.55 1.19
CA GLU A 69 8.66 -2.39 2.08
C GLU A 69 8.27 -2.23 3.56
N GLY A 70 7.25 -1.41 3.88
CA GLY A 70 6.74 -1.21 5.24
C GLY A 70 7.48 -0.17 6.10
N ALA A 71 8.53 0.48 5.60
CA ALA A 71 9.20 1.56 6.30
C ALA A 71 8.42 2.89 6.18
N PRO A 72 8.50 3.79 7.19
CA PRO A 72 7.85 5.10 7.13
C PRO A 72 8.28 5.92 5.91
N ASP A 73 7.30 6.52 5.22
CA ASP A 73 7.56 7.46 4.13
C ASP A 73 7.85 8.86 4.70
N LEU A 74 9.12 9.18 4.85
CA LEU A 74 9.57 10.45 5.44
C LEU A 74 9.18 11.70 4.63
N SER A 75 8.65 11.54 3.41
CA SER A 75 8.08 12.65 2.63
C SER A 75 6.63 12.99 2.99
N PHE A 76 6.02 12.25 3.92
CA PHE A 76 4.64 12.42 4.35
C PHE A 76 4.56 12.94 5.79
N GLY A 77 3.96 14.11 5.97
CA GLY A 77 3.82 14.74 7.28
C GLY A 77 5.15 14.84 8.03
N ILE A 78 5.15 14.48 9.31
CA ILE A 78 6.33 14.40 10.16
C ILE A 78 6.65 12.93 10.41
N ASN A 79 7.80 12.46 9.93
CA ASN A 79 8.26 11.08 10.08
C ASN A 79 7.26 10.03 9.57
N GLY A 80 6.56 10.31 8.46
CA GLY A 80 5.56 9.41 7.88
C GLY A 80 4.19 9.47 8.54
N VAL A 81 3.95 10.45 9.41
CA VAL A 81 2.69 10.63 10.15
C VAL A 81 2.14 12.03 9.92
N ASP A 82 0.86 12.12 9.61
CA ASP A 82 0.11 13.38 9.62
C ASP A 82 -1.01 13.30 10.66
N THR A 83 -1.21 14.41 11.40
CA THR A 83 -2.18 14.48 12.49
C THR A 83 -3.43 15.18 12.00
N ILE A 84 -4.58 14.52 12.14
CA ILE A 84 -5.87 15.03 11.67
C ILE A 84 -6.68 15.48 12.89
N LEU A 85 -6.83 16.79 13.02
CA LEU A 85 -7.62 17.42 14.08
C LEU A 85 -8.91 17.98 13.50
N ALA A 86 -9.99 17.90 14.28
CA ALA A 86 -11.26 18.53 13.95
C ALA A 86 -11.75 19.32 15.17
N GLY A 87 -11.45 20.63 15.18
CA GLY A 87 -11.63 21.46 16.37
C GLY A 87 -10.51 21.25 17.38
N SER A 88 -10.87 21.10 18.66
CA SER A 88 -9.92 20.87 19.76
C SER A 88 -9.59 19.39 20.03
N GLY A 89 -10.29 18.46 19.36
CA GLY A 89 -10.16 17.02 19.59
C GLY A 89 -9.63 16.24 18.38
N PRO A 90 -9.25 14.97 18.59
CA PRO A 90 -8.87 14.08 17.50
C PRO A 90 -10.07 13.77 16.60
N PHE A 91 -9.84 13.71 15.30
CA PHE A 91 -10.85 13.25 14.35
C PHE A 91 -10.84 11.73 14.27
N ILE A 92 -11.99 11.08 14.48
CA ILE A 92 -12.13 9.63 14.33
C ILE A 92 -12.36 9.33 12.86
N ILE A 93 -11.40 8.66 12.21
CA ILE A 93 -11.45 8.34 10.78
C ILE A 93 -12.18 7.00 10.60
N SER A 94 -13.42 7.06 10.11
CA SER A 94 -14.23 5.86 9.85
C SER A 94 -13.95 5.23 8.49
N PHE A 95 -13.57 6.04 7.49
CA PHE A 95 -13.32 5.56 6.14
C PHE A 95 -12.28 6.40 5.40
N MET A 96 -11.47 5.73 4.58
CA MET A 96 -10.48 6.35 3.70
C MET A 96 -10.71 5.92 2.25
N SER A 97 -10.67 6.88 1.33
CA SER A 97 -10.68 6.66 -0.12
C SER A 97 -9.45 7.29 -0.77
N ILE A 98 -8.97 6.68 -1.85
CA ILE A 98 -7.88 7.20 -2.68
C ILE A 98 -8.45 7.52 -4.06
N GLN A 99 -8.31 8.77 -4.49
CA GLN A 99 -8.71 9.21 -5.83
C GLN A 99 -7.68 8.75 -6.89
N SER A 100 -8.07 8.79 -8.16
CA SER A 100 -7.19 8.40 -9.27
C SER A 100 -5.92 9.24 -9.41
N ASP A 101 -5.90 10.45 -8.84
CA ASP A 101 -4.75 11.34 -8.77
C ASP A 101 -3.92 11.18 -7.48
N ASN A 102 -4.14 10.09 -6.73
CA ASN A 102 -3.53 9.78 -5.43
C ASN A 102 -3.90 10.70 -4.26
N LYS A 103 -4.88 11.61 -4.42
CA LYS A 103 -5.41 12.36 -3.27
C LYS A 103 -6.15 11.44 -2.32
N ILE A 104 -6.03 11.76 -1.03
CA ILE A 104 -6.62 11.01 0.07
C ILE A 104 -7.87 11.74 0.53
N ILE A 105 -9.02 11.05 0.58
CA ILE A 105 -10.24 11.57 1.19
C ILE A 105 -10.48 10.78 2.47
N LEU A 106 -10.65 11.50 3.58
CA LEU A 106 -10.97 10.93 4.89
C LEU A 106 -12.40 11.33 5.28
N PHE A 107 -13.16 10.36 5.77
CA PHE A 107 -14.50 10.55 6.31
C PHE A 107 -14.54 10.05 7.75
N GLY A 108 -15.32 10.72 8.58
CA GLY A 108 -15.33 10.48 10.02
C GLY A 108 -16.08 11.56 10.77
N PHE A 109 -15.82 11.64 12.07
CA PHE A 109 -16.45 12.62 12.95
C PHE A 109 -15.49 13.08 14.05
N SER A 110 -15.76 14.27 14.60
CA SER A 110 -15.10 14.74 15.81
C SER A 110 -15.97 14.44 17.01
N ILE A 111 -15.34 14.10 18.12
CA ILE A 111 -15.97 14.12 19.44
C ILE A 111 -15.60 15.44 20.09
N SER A 112 -16.58 16.33 20.25
CA SER A 112 -16.45 17.61 20.96
C SER A 112 -16.99 17.49 22.38
#